data_AF-A0A414Y7T3-F1
#
_entry.id   AF-A0A414Y7T3-F1
#
_cell.length_a   1.000
_cell.length_b   1.000
_cell.length_c   1.000
_cell.angle_alpha   90.00
_cell.angle_beta   90.00
_cell.angle_gamma   90.00
#
_symmetry.space_group_name_H-M   'P 1'
#
loop_
_entity.id
_entity.type
_entity.pdbx_description
1 polymer ?
#
loop_
_entity_poly.entity_id
_entity_poly.type
_entity_poly.pdbx_seq_one_letter_code
_entity_poly.pdbx_strand_id
1 'polypeptide(L)'
;VIAIVFHAGHHENDASDYSATGIGQQKCHGYAVALQDATNGYCQWGVYGTELGCCPTDGSGKKQNNYSAPDIDWSGYAWTQKIITAAGGKDKLNATEDSGYPATYYAVVDYAHKVPSPANSTGWFLPSIGQMWNVYQNRASLFEGKTVVSGLKSDWYWSSSEFYDRPARYALYVRVLSGLVDSNPKDNSDSFVRPVLAF
;
A
#
# COMPACT_ATOMS: atom_id res chain seq x y z
N VAL A 1 13.86 15.97 -3.52
CA VAL A 1 13.29 14.67 -3.97
C VAL A 1 12.43 14.14 -2.83
N ILE A 2 11.21 13.69 -3.09
CA ILE A 2 10.27 13.18 -2.06
C ILE A 2 9.89 11.70 -2.26
N ALA A 3 10.19 11.16 -3.44
CA ALA A 3 9.88 9.79 -3.83
C ALA A 3 10.86 9.31 -4.92
N ILE A 4 10.93 8.00 -5.14
CA ILE A 4 11.68 7.38 -6.25
C ILE A 4 10.71 6.58 -7.11
N VAL A 5 10.76 6.78 -8.42
CA VAL A 5 9.95 6.01 -9.38
C VAL A 5 10.39 4.55 -9.34
N PHE A 6 9.47 3.64 -9.05
CA PHE A 6 9.72 2.19 -9.08
C PHE A 6 9.08 1.50 -10.28
N HIS A 7 8.09 2.14 -10.90
CA HIS A 7 7.46 1.63 -12.12
C HIS A 7 7.01 2.80 -13.01
N ALA A 8 7.35 2.75 -14.29
CA ALA A 8 6.97 3.74 -15.29
C ALA A 8 5.82 3.21 -16.15
N GLY A 9 4.83 4.07 -16.40
CA GLY A 9 3.57 3.70 -17.05
C GLY A 9 2.57 3.08 -16.06
N HIS A 10 1.30 3.11 -16.48
CA HIS A 10 0.21 2.42 -15.79
C HIS A 10 0.37 0.90 -15.92
N HIS A 11 0.27 0.19 -14.81
CA HIS A 11 0.36 -1.26 -14.78
C HIS A 11 -0.93 -1.90 -15.27
N GLU A 12 -0.87 -3.00 -16.03
CA GLU A 12 -2.06 -3.64 -16.60
C GLU A 12 -3.02 -4.23 -15.55
N ASN A 13 -2.48 -4.63 -14.40
CA ASN A 13 -3.23 -5.16 -13.25
C ASN A 13 -3.70 -4.07 -12.26
N ASP A 14 -3.53 -2.80 -12.59
CA ASP A 14 -4.03 -1.70 -11.79
C ASP A 14 -5.44 -1.30 -12.25
N ALA A 15 -6.44 -1.66 -11.45
CA ALA A 15 -7.84 -1.33 -11.71
C ALA A 15 -8.27 0.02 -11.10
N SER A 16 -7.32 0.82 -10.60
CA SER A 16 -7.61 2.12 -10.01
C SER A 16 -8.03 3.15 -11.06
N ASP A 17 -9.02 3.98 -10.74
CA ASP A 17 -9.37 5.18 -11.52
C ASP A 17 -8.76 6.42 -10.86
N TYR A 18 -7.86 7.09 -11.58
CA TYR A 18 -7.15 8.27 -11.11
C TYR A 18 -7.80 9.60 -11.51
N SER A 19 -8.96 9.59 -12.18
CA SER A 19 -9.58 10.79 -12.75
C SER A 19 -9.97 11.83 -11.69
N ALA A 20 -10.29 11.39 -10.47
CA ALA A 20 -10.64 12.27 -9.35
C ALA A 20 -9.42 12.80 -8.58
N THR A 21 -8.20 12.42 -8.98
CA THR A 21 -6.95 12.83 -8.35
C THR A 21 -6.33 14.03 -9.05
N GLY A 22 -5.17 14.49 -8.56
CA GLY A 22 -4.36 15.48 -9.24
C GLY A 22 -3.88 15.07 -10.64
N ILE A 23 -3.90 13.78 -10.97
CA ILE A 23 -3.57 13.26 -12.30
C ILE A 23 -4.65 13.67 -13.32
N GLY A 24 -5.92 13.69 -12.92
CA GLY A 24 -7.03 14.14 -13.77
C GLY A 24 -7.36 13.24 -14.97
N GLN A 25 -6.86 12.01 -15.01
CA GLN A 25 -7.16 11.02 -16.05
C GLN A 25 -7.25 9.60 -15.46
N GLN A 26 -7.84 8.66 -16.18
CA GLN A 26 -8.06 7.30 -15.65
C GLN A 26 -6.77 6.54 -15.35
N LYS A 27 -5.72 6.73 -16.16
CA LYS A 27 -4.44 6.01 -16.06
C LYS A 27 -3.32 6.90 -15.55
N CYS A 28 -2.44 6.37 -14.72
CA CYS A 28 -1.24 7.08 -14.29
C CYS A 28 -0.10 6.98 -15.33
N HIS A 29 0.89 7.85 -15.19
CA HIS A 29 2.18 7.83 -15.89
C HIS A 29 3.23 7.02 -15.15
N GLY A 30 3.01 6.66 -13.88
CA GLY A 30 3.87 5.76 -13.13
C GLY A 30 3.60 5.80 -11.64
N TYR A 31 4.48 5.14 -10.90
CA TYR A 31 4.38 4.97 -9.46
C TYR A 31 5.72 5.28 -8.80
N ALA A 32 5.67 5.96 -7.66
CA ALA A 32 6.84 6.32 -6.89
C ALA A 32 6.70 5.96 -5.41
N VAL A 33 7.77 5.44 -4.81
CA VAL A 33 7.84 5.03 -3.42
C VAL A 33 8.45 6.13 -2.55
N ALA A 34 7.91 6.30 -1.35
CA ALA A 34 8.41 7.20 -0.33
C ALA A 34 9.90 6.97 0.01
N LEU A 35 10.63 8.04 0.33
CA LEU A 35 12.05 7.93 0.70
C LEU A 35 12.28 7.35 2.09
N GLN A 36 11.27 7.39 2.95
CA GLN A 36 11.34 7.00 4.35
C GLN A 36 10.09 6.20 4.72
N ASP A 37 10.22 5.32 5.72
CA ASP A 37 9.06 4.66 6.32
C ASP A 37 8.13 5.71 6.93
N ALA A 38 6.82 5.45 6.86
CA ALA A 38 5.82 6.27 7.56
C ALA A 38 5.80 5.99 9.07
N THR A 39 6.29 4.82 9.50
CA THR A 39 6.27 4.38 10.89
C THR A 39 7.67 4.21 11.46
N ASN A 40 7.82 4.51 12.75
CA ASN A 40 9.06 4.25 13.52
C ASN A 40 9.05 2.86 14.20
N GLY A 41 7.90 2.18 14.19
CA GLY A 41 7.70 0.85 14.74
C GLY A 41 6.53 0.16 14.03
N TYR A 42 6.14 -1.00 14.54
CA TYR A 42 5.01 -1.74 13.97
C TYR A 42 3.67 -1.05 14.23
N CYS A 43 2.72 -1.28 13.34
CA CYS A 43 1.35 -0.84 13.47
C CYS A 43 0.38 -1.92 13.00
N GLN A 44 -0.88 -1.81 13.42
CA GLN A 44 -1.96 -2.66 12.93
C GLN A 44 -2.33 -2.29 11.50
N TRP A 45 -2.89 -3.26 10.78
CA TRP A 45 -3.50 -3.00 9.48
C TRP A 45 -4.91 -2.41 9.62
N GLY A 46 -5.75 -3.04 10.45
CA GLY A 46 -7.14 -2.63 10.69
C GLY A 46 -7.98 -3.69 11.39
N VAL A 47 -9.30 -3.65 11.17
CA VAL A 47 -10.28 -4.48 11.90
C VAL A 47 -10.22 -5.98 11.53
N TYR A 48 -10.05 -6.84 12.53
CA TYR A 48 -10.18 -8.29 12.39
C TYR A 48 -11.66 -8.70 12.25
N GLY A 49 -11.94 -9.67 11.39
CA GLY A 49 -13.30 -10.19 11.14
C GLY A 49 -14.11 -9.38 10.14
N THR A 50 -13.53 -8.33 9.54
CA THR A 50 -14.20 -7.48 8.53
C THR A 50 -13.50 -7.61 7.17
N GLU A 51 -14.25 -8.00 6.14
CA GLU A 51 -13.78 -8.03 4.75
C GLU A 51 -14.15 -6.73 4.02
N LEU A 52 -13.17 -6.10 3.38
CA LEU A 52 -13.32 -4.87 2.59
C LEU A 52 -13.33 -5.12 1.08
N GLY A 53 -12.92 -6.32 0.66
CA GLY A 53 -12.75 -6.68 -0.74
C GLY A 53 -11.53 -6.01 -1.36
N CYS A 54 -10.45 -5.85 -0.61
CA CYS A 54 -9.17 -5.30 -1.08
C CYS A 54 -8.30 -6.41 -1.70
N CYS A 55 -8.83 -7.11 -2.70
CA CYS A 55 -8.11 -8.11 -3.46
C CYS A 55 -8.68 -8.19 -4.87
N PRO A 56 -7.88 -8.56 -5.88
CA PRO A 56 -8.34 -8.68 -7.25
C PRO A 56 -9.37 -9.80 -7.40
N THR A 57 -10.33 -9.58 -8.29
CA THR A 57 -11.32 -10.58 -8.71
C THR A 57 -11.21 -10.83 -10.20
N ASP A 58 -11.60 -12.00 -10.67
CA ASP A 58 -11.78 -12.26 -12.10
C ASP A 58 -13.08 -11.62 -12.63
N GLY A 59 -13.34 -11.76 -13.93
CA GLY A 59 -14.55 -11.22 -14.57
C GLY A 59 -15.87 -11.81 -14.07
N SER A 60 -15.83 -12.87 -13.26
CA SER A 60 -16.98 -13.47 -12.59
C SER A 60 -17.15 -13.01 -11.13
N GLY A 61 -16.22 -12.17 -10.64
CA GLY A 61 -16.19 -11.70 -9.25
C GLY A 61 -15.49 -12.65 -8.29
N LYS A 62 -14.85 -13.73 -8.77
CA LYS A 62 -14.12 -14.66 -7.91
C LYS A 62 -12.75 -14.09 -7.55
N LYS A 63 -12.40 -14.12 -6.26
CA LYS A 63 -11.10 -13.64 -5.74
C LYS A 63 -9.94 -14.42 -6.38
N GLN A 64 -8.90 -13.69 -6.77
CA GLN A 64 -7.67 -14.26 -7.33
C GLN A 64 -6.57 -14.37 -6.27
N ASN A 65 -5.66 -15.34 -6.45
CA ASN A 65 -4.60 -15.64 -5.49
C ASN A 65 -3.46 -14.61 -5.53
N ASN A 66 -3.69 -13.44 -4.94
CA ASN A 66 -2.70 -12.37 -4.77
C ASN A 66 -1.60 -12.69 -3.73
N TYR A 67 -1.69 -13.83 -3.05
CA TYR A 67 -0.65 -14.30 -2.12
C TYR A 67 0.49 -15.01 -2.87
N SER A 68 0.16 -15.98 -3.72
CA SER A 68 1.14 -16.73 -4.51
C SER A 68 1.52 -16.01 -5.80
N ALA A 69 0.65 -15.13 -6.30
CA ALA A 69 0.87 -14.34 -7.50
C ALA A 69 0.64 -12.85 -7.19
N PRO A 70 1.52 -12.20 -6.40
CA PRO A 70 1.30 -10.82 -5.94
C PRO A 70 1.23 -9.79 -7.07
N ASP A 71 1.88 -10.08 -8.21
CA ASP A 71 1.93 -9.18 -9.36
C ASP A 71 0.57 -8.98 -10.07
N ILE A 72 -0.46 -9.77 -9.73
CA ILE A 72 -1.83 -9.56 -10.22
C ILE A 72 -2.58 -8.46 -9.44
N ASP A 73 -1.99 -7.93 -8.37
CA ASP A 73 -2.64 -6.98 -7.48
C ASP A 73 -1.87 -5.66 -7.42
N TRP A 74 -2.20 -4.74 -8.34
CA TRP A 74 -1.59 -3.41 -8.44
C TRP A 74 -2.53 -2.26 -8.05
N SER A 75 -3.69 -2.58 -7.49
CA SER A 75 -4.79 -1.62 -7.27
C SER A 75 -4.70 -0.88 -5.93
N GLY A 76 -3.49 -0.55 -5.47
CA GLY A 76 -3.26 -0.03 -4.12
C GLY A 76 -3.98 1.28 -3.83
N TYR A 77 -4.15 2.15 -4.83
CA TYR A 77 -4.94 3.37 -4.67
C TYR A 77 -6.42 3.03 -4.43
N ALA A 78 -7.02 2.18 -5.27
CA ALA A 78 -8.40 1.75 -5.10
C ALA A 78 -8.65 1.06 -3.74
N TRP A 79 -7.75 0.18 -3.30
CA TRP A 79 -7.84 -0.47 -1.99
C TRP A 79 -7.73 0.51 -0.84
N THR A 80 -6.82 1.48 -0.94
CA THR A 80 -6.71 2.56 0.03
C THR A 80 -8.01 3.37 0.13
N GLN A 81 -8.68 3.66 -0.99
CA GLN A 81 -9.98 4.34 -0.98
C GLN A 81 -11.09 3.51 -0.32
N LYS A 82 -11.09 2.18 -0.52
CA LYS A 82 -12.02 1.28 0.19
C LYS A 82 -11.80 1.32 1.70
N ILE A 83 -10.53 1.28 2.13
CA ILE A 83 -10.18 1.35 3.56
C ILE A 83 -10.60 2.70 4.16
N ILE A 84 -10.33 3.82 3.47
CA ILE A 84 -10.78 5.15 3.88
C ILE A 84 -12.31 5.19 4.04
N THR A 85 -13.04 4.59 3.10
CA THR A 85 -14.51 4.51 3.16
C THR A 85 -14.97 3.68 4.35
N ALA A 86 -14.32 2.54 4.61
CA ALA A 86 -14.63 1.66 5.73
C ALA A 86 -14.39 2.32 7.10
N ALA A 87 -13.38 3.20 7.20
CA ALA A 87 -13.15 4.03 8.37
C ALA A 87 -14.26 5.08 8.60
N GLY A 88 -15.09 5.35 7.59
CA GLY A 88 -16.08 6.44 7.61
C GLY A 88 -15.53 7.78 7.12
N GLY A 89 -14.39 7.78 6.42
CA GLY A 89 -13.75 8.96 5.85
C GLY A 89 -12.31 9.18 6.33
N LYS A 90 -11.58 10.04 5.62
CA LYS A 90 -10.16 10.33 5.92
C LYS A 90 -9.97 10.94 7.31
N ASP A 91 -10.94 11.69 7.82
CA ASP A 91 -10.94 12.29 9.15
C ASP A 91 -11.14 11.28 10.29
N LYS A 92 -11.55 10.05 9.96
CA LYS A 92 -11.76 8.96 10.93
C LYS A 92 -10.56 8.02 11.06
N LEU A 93 -9.63 8.09 10.11
CA LEU A 93 -8.38 7.35 10.20
C LEU A 93 -7.59 7.77 11.44
N ASN A 94 -7.08 6.80 12.19
CA ASN A 94 -6.25 7.04 13.36
C ASN A 94 -5.32 5.84 13.64
N ALA A 95 -4.31 6.06 14.48
CA ALA A 95 -3.32 5.05 14.82
C ALA A 95 -3.66 4.19 16.05
N THR A 96 -4.69 4.56 16.82
CA THR A 96 -4.93 4.04 18.17
C THR A 96 -5.94 2.91 18.22
N GLU A 97 -6.83 2.84 17.24
CA GLU A 97 -7.90 1.85 17.16
C GLU A 97 -7.80 1.11 15.83
N ASP A 98 -8.19 -0.17 15.83
CA ASP A 98 -8.21 -1.01 14.62
C ASP A 98 -9.19 -0.46 13.56
N SER A 99 -10.32 0.09 14.00
CA SER A 99 -11.30 0.79 13.15
C SER A 99 -10.77 2.09 12.55
N GLY A 100 -9.66 2.61 13.08
CA GLY A 100 -8.90 3.72 12.51
C GLY A 100 -8.00 3.33 11.34
N TYR A 101 -7.86 2.04 11.05
CA TYR A 101 -6.96 1.47 10.02
C TYR A 101 -5.55 2.04 10.07
N PRO A 102 -4.76 1.73 11.12
CA PRO A 102 -3.51 2.43 11.42
C PRO A 102 -2.49 2.46 10.27
N ALA A 103 -2.32 1.35 9.53
CA ALA A 103 -1.42 1.32 8.38
C ALA A 103 -1.82 2.34 7.29
N THR A 104 -3.13 2.50 7.04
CA THR A 104 -3.65 3.49 6.10
C THR A 104 -3.52 4.90 6.66
N TYR A 105 -3.84 5.12 7.94
CA TYR A 105 -3.61 6.39 8.63
C TYR A 105 -2.17 6.89 8.46
N TYR A 106 -1.19 6.03 8.73
CA TYR A 106 0.22 6.39 8.63
C TYR A 106 0.59 6.78 7.20
N ALA A 107 0.09 6.08 6.19
CA ALA A 107 0.37 6.40 4.79
C ALA A 107 -0.29 7.70 4.33
N VAL A 108 -1.58 7.91 4.62
CA VAL A 108 -2.38 8.95 3.94
C VAL A 108 -2.60 10.22 4.77
N VAL A 109 -2.39 10.16 6.08
CA VAL A 109 -2.57 11.28 7.01
C VAL A 109 -1.22 11.71 7.57
N ASP A 110 -0.57 10.86 8.36
CA ASP A 110 0.65 11.22 9.09
C ASP A 110 1.82 11.48 8.14
N TYR A 111 2.09 10.56 7.20
CA TYR A 111 3.17 10.75 6.23
C TYR A 111 2.89 11.93 5.29
N ALA A 112 1.65 12.10 4.83
CA ALA A 112 1.28 13.21 3.95
C ALA A 112 1.41 14.59 4.63
N HIS A 113 1.20 14.66 5.94
CA HIS A 113 1.43 15.88 6.72
C HIS A 113 2.93 16.21 6.80
N LYS A 114 3.79 15.20 6.99
CA LYS A 114 5.25 15.35 7.10
C LYS A 114 5.92 15.61 5.76
N VAL A 115 5.43 14.95 4.71
CA VAL A 115 5.98 14.98 3.35
C VAL A 115 4.82 15.21 2.38
N PRO A 116 4.50 16.47 2.04
CA PRO A 116 3.46 16.77 1.07
C PRO A 116 3.77 16.15 -0.30
N SER A 117 2.78 15.50 -0.90
CA SER A 117 2.86 14.99 -2.27
C SER A 117 2.68 16.12 -3.31
N PRO A 118 3.12 15.92 -4.56
CA PRO A 118 2.86 16.88 -5.62
C PRO A 118 1.36 17.02 -5.89
N ALA A 119 0.90 18.22 -6.24
CA ALA A 119 -0.51 18.48 -6.48
C ALA A 119 -1.07 17.69 -7.69
N ASN A 120 -0.22 17.36 -8.66
CA ASN A 120 -0.55 16.60 -9.87
C ASN A 120 -0.37 15.08 -9.69
N SER A 121 -0.63 14.56 -8.49
CA SER A 121 -0.48 13.15 -8.14
C SER A 121 -1.72 12.64 -7.42
N THR A 122 -1.72 11.36 -7.06
CA THR A 122 -2.77 10.75 -6.22
C THR A 122 -2.76 11.22 -4.77
N GLY A 123 -1.70 11.89 -4.34
CA GLY A 123 -1.31 11.86 -2.94
C GLY A 123 -0.76 10.48 -2.53
N TRP A 124 -0.34 10.38 -1.27
CA TRP A 124 0.16 9.12 -0.72
C TRP A 124 -0.96 8.13 -0.46
N PHE A 125 -0.69 6.86 -0.77
CA PHE A 125 -1.55 5.73 -0.47
C PHE A 125 -0.72 4.53 -0.01
N LEU A 126 -1.40 3.54 0.59
CA LEU A 126 -0.78 2.30 1.03
C LEU A 126 -0.68 1.35 -0.19
N PRO A 127 0.53 0.93 -0.62
CA PRO A 127 0.69 0.13 -1.84
C PRO A 127 -0.07 -1.19 -1.75
N SER A 128 -0.60 -1.70 -2.86
CA SER A 128 -1.09 -3.09 -2.91
C SER A 128 0.09 -4.07 -2.81
N ILE A 129 -0.21 -5.36 -2.64
CA ILE A 129 0.84 -6.37 -2.46
C ILE A 129 1.78 -6.45 -3.67
N GLY A 130 1.27 -6.34 -4.89
CA GLY A 130 2.10 -6.30 -6.10
C GLY A 130 3.02 -5.10 -6.16
N GLN A 131 2.51 -3.91 -5.79
CA GLN A 131 3.32 -2.69 -5.73
C GLN A 131 4.42 -2.79 -4.67
N MET A 132 4.10 -3.25 -3.45
CA MET A 132 5.10 -3.39 -2.38
C MET A 132 6.13 -4.49 -2.71
N TRP A 133 5.68 -5.58 -3.33
CA TRP A 133 6.57 -6.65 -3.79
C TRP A 133 7.51 -6.14 -4.89
N ASN A 134 7.02 -5.35 -5.84
CA ASN A 134 7.85 -4.74 -6.87
C ASN A 134 8.91 -3.77 -6.29
N VAL A 135 8.53 -2.96 -5.29
CA VAL A 135 9.49 -2.12 -4.54
C VAL A 135 10.58 -2.98 -3.89
N TYR A 136 10.22 -4.11 -3.27
CA TYR A 136 11.20 -5.03 -2.70
C TYR A 136 12.13 -5.65 -3.77
N GLN A 137 11.58 -6.10 -4.90
CA GLN A 137 12.35 -6.70 -5.99
C GLN A 137 13.39 -5.74 -6.54
N ASN A 138 13.06 -4.44 -6.60
CA ASN A 138 13.93 -3.37 -7.09
C ASN A 138 14.71 -2.65 -5.97
N ARG A 139 14.67 -3.11 -4.72
CA ARG A 139 15.19 -2.37 -3.55
C ARG A 139 16.66 -1.94 -3.68
N ALA A 140 17.50 -2.76 -4.33
CA ALA A 140 18.90 -2.42 -4.54
C ALA A 140 19.06 -1.17 -5.41
N SER A 141 18.43 -1.15 -6.59
CA SER A 141 18.48 0.02 -7.49
C SER A 141 17.73 1.23 -6.93
N LEU A 142 16.71 1.00 -6.11
CA LEU A 142 15.93 2.05 -5.48
C LEU A 142 16.67 2.72 -4.32
N PHE A 143 17.41 1.97 -3.50
CA PHE A 143 17.88 2.46 -2.20
C PHE A 143 19.39 2.35 -1.96
N GLU A 144 20.08 1.36 -2.51
CA GLU A 144 21.51 1.16 -2.21
C GLU A 144 22.36 2.32 -2.75
N GLY A 145 23.33 2.75 -1.93
CA GLY A 145 24.24 3.85 -2.27
C GLY A 145 23.60 5.25 -2.31
N LYS A 146 22.32 5.39 -1.97
CA LYS A 146 21.62 6.69 -1.95
C LYS A 146 21.56 7.27 -0.54
N THR A 147 22.10 8.47 -0.36
CA THR A 147 22.25 9.12 0.96
C THR A 147 20.97 9.77 1.51
N VAL A 148 20.00 10.06 0.64
CA VAL A 148 18.73 10.74 0.99
C VAL A 148 17.56 9.78 1.24
N VAL A 149 17.82 8.48 1.30
CA VAL A 149 16.79 7.43 1.35
C VAL A 149 17.12 6.44 2.46
N SER A 150 16.12 6.01 3.25
CA SER A 150 16.31 4.78 4.01
C SER A 150 15.95 3.59 3.12
N GLY A 151 16.86 2.61 3.09
CA GLY A 151 16.52 1.28 2.62
C GLY A 151 15.35 0.71 3.43
N LEU A 152 14.68 -0.29 2.84
CA LEU A 152 13.70 -1.06 3.59
C LEU A 152 14.40 -1.78 4.74
N LYS A 153 13.78 -1.75 5.92
CA LYS A 153 14.21 -2.53 7.08
C LYS A 153 14.08 -4.01 6.74
N SER A 154 14.93 -4.86 7.33
CA SER A 154 14.86 -6.31 7.15
C SER A 154 13.69 -6.93 7.95
N ASP A 155 12.49 -6.43 7.72
CA ASP A 155 11.26 -6.69 8.46
C ASP A 155 10.05 -6.85 7.51
N TRP A 156 8.85 -6.76 8.06
CA TRP A 156 7.58 -6.92 7.35
C TRP A 156 6.99 -5.55 6.99
N TYR A 157 6.45 -5.45 5.76
CA TYR A 157 5.85 -4.22 5.24
C TYR A 157 4.42 -4.47 4.78
N TRP A 158 3.47 -3.79 5.42
CA TRP A 158 2.06 -3.87 5.06
C TRP A 158 1.82 -3.43 3.62
N SER A 159 0.88 -4.13 2.98
CA SER A 159 0.21 -3.66 1.78
C SER A 159 -1.24 -3.29 2.09
N SER A 160 -1.96 -2.65 1.18
CA SER A 160 -3.41 -2.41 1.25
C SER A 160 -4.23 -3.65 0.85
N SER A 161 -3.58 -4.76 0.51
CA SER A 161 -4.25 -5.97 0.03
C SER A 161 -4.68 -6.87 1.19
N GLU A 162 -5.93 -7.31 1.14
CA GLU A 162 -6.42 -8.44 1.93
C GLU A 162 -5.95 -9.76 1.33
N PHE A 163 -5.79 -10.77 2.19
CA PHE A 163 -5.47 -12.13 1.75
C PHE A 163 -6.69 -12.78 1.09
N TYR A 164 -6.57 -13.20 -0.17
CA TYR A 164 -7.70 -13.71 -0.95
C TYR A 164 -8.51 -14.85 -0.29
N ASP A 165 -7.86 -15.77 0.45
CA ASP A 165 -8.51 -16.94 1.06
C ASP A 165 -9.29 -16.56 2.33
N ARG A 166 -8.75 -15.61 3.13
CA ARG A 166 -9.30 -15.22 4.43
C ARG A 166 -9.28 -13.71 4.61
N PRO A 167 -9.92 -12.95 3.71
CA PRO A 167 -9.77 -11.51 3.63
C PRO A 167 -10.35 -10.80 4.86
N ALA A 168 -11.36 -11.37 5.52
CA ALA A 168 -11.87 -10.83 6.78
C ALA A 168 -10.83 -10.83 7.92
N ARG A 169 -9.83 -11.71 7.87
CA ARG A 169 -8.91 -11.96 9.01
C ARG A 169 -7.50 -11.44 8.77
N TYR A 170 -7.01 -11.55 7.54
CA TYR A 170 -5.60 -11.33 7.23
C TYR A 170 -5.39 -10.29 6.13
N ALA A 171 -4.36 -9.49 6.29
CA ALA A 171 -3.81 -8.63 5.26
C ALA A 171 -2.45 -9.13 4.82
N LEU A 172 -2.06 -8.81 3.58
CA LEU A 172 -0.79 -9.23 3.01
C LEU A 172 0.31 -8.23 3.31
N TYR A 173 1.52 -8.75 3.51
CA TYR A 173 2.74 -7.98 3.67
C TYR A 173 3.88 -8.61 2.86
N VAL A 174 4.95 -7.83 2.65
CA VAL A 174 6.22 -8.33 2.12
C VAL A 174 7.24 -8.46 3.25
N ARG A 175 7.83 -9.64 3.41
CA ARG A 175 8.98 -9.88 4.31
C ARG A 175 10.28 -9.55 3.60
N VAL A 176 10.91 -8.44 3.94
CA VAL A 176 12.13 -7.95 3.25
C VAL A 176 13.33 -8.86 3.46
N LEU A 177 13.41 -9.61 4.55
CA LEU A 177 14.50 -10.56 4.76
C LEU A 177 14.57 -11.64 3.66
N SER A 178 13.42 -12.06 3.12
CA SER A 178 13.33 -13.19 2.18
C SER A 178 12.63 -12.87 0.86
N GLY A 179 11.98 -11.71 0.75
CA GLY A 179 11.15 -11.34 -0.40
C GLY A 179 9.83 -12.08 -0.50
N LEU A 180 9.46 -12.81 0.54
CA LEU A 180 8.23 -13.59 0.56
C LEU A 180 7.04 -12.68 0.83
N VAL A 181 5.95 -12.96 0.12
CA VAL A 181 4.62 -12.48 0.48
C VAL A 181 4.06 -13.44 1.51
N ASP A 182 3.51 -12.89 2.57
CA ASP A 182 2.84 -13.64 3.62
C ASP A 182 1.69 -12.79 4.20
N SER A 183 1.01 -13.28 5.22
CA SER A 183 -0.16 -12.63 5.79
C SER A 183 -0.14 -12.62 7.32
N ASN A 184 -0.57 -11.51 7.92
CA ASN A 184 -0.70 -11.36 9.38
C ASN A 184 -2.13 -10.96 9.74
N PRO A 185 -2.61 -11.28 10.96
CA PRO A 185 -3.90 -10.78 11.46
C PRO A 185 -3.95 -9.27 11.37
N LYS A 186 -5.09 -8.73 10.93
CA LYS A 186 -5.23 -7.29 10.69
C LYS A 186 -5.03 -6.43 11.94
N ASP A 187 -5.40 -6.98 13.10
CA ASP A 187 -5.36 -6.36 14.42
C ASP A 187 -4.02 -6.59 15.15
N ASN A 188 -3.06 -7.28 14.54
CA ASN A 188 -1.72 -7.37 15.10
C ASN A 188 -0.83 -6.21 14.67
N SER A 189 -0.03 -5.70 15.60
CA SER A 189 1.01 -4.71 15.31
C SER A 189 2.30 -5.38 14.82
N ASP A 190 2.29 -5.83 13.57
CA ASP A 190 3.34 -6.69 13.02
C ASP A 190 4.11 -6.10 11.85
N SER A 191 3.81 -4.91 11.32
CA SER A 191 4.53 -4.44 10.12
C SER A 191 4.70 -2.93 10.04
N PHE A 192 5.74 -2.54 9.30
CA PHE A 192 6.03 -1.17 8.90
C PHE A 192 5.18 -0.75 7.69
N VAL A 193 5.16 0.55 7.44
CA VAL A 193 4.47 1.15 6.29
C VAL A 193 5.45 1.95 5.45
N ARG A 194 5.49 1.66 4.15
CA ARG A 194 6.20 2.46 3.15
C ARG A 194 5.19 2.95 2.10
N PRO A 195 4.76 4.22 2.14
CA PRO A 195 3.75 4.74 1.23
C PRO A 195 4.27 4.83 -0.21
N VAL A 196 3.33 4.83 -1.15
CA VAL A 196 3.58 5.11 -2.56
C VAL A 196 2.61 6.18 -3.06
N LEU A 197 2.92 6.77 -4.21
CA LEU A 197 2.01 7.63 -4.97
C LEU A 197 2.04 7.24 -6.44
N ALA A 198 1.00 7.62 -7.17
CA ALA A 198 0.98 7.60 -8.62
C ALA A 198 0.93 9.04 -9.15
N PHE A 199 1.46 9.26 -10.35
CA PHE A 199 1.56 10.56 -11.03
C PHE A 199 1.28 10.41 -12.51
#